data_AF-A0AA92BSH8-F1
#
_entry.id   AF-A0AA92BSH8-F1
#
_cell.length_a   1.000
_cell.length_b   1.000
_cell.length_c   1.000
_cell.angle_alpha   90.00
_cell.angle_beta   90.00
_cell.angle_gamma   90.00
#
_symmetry.space_group_name_H-M   'P 1'
#
loop_
_entity.id
_entity.type
_entity.pdbx_description
1 polymer ?
#
loop_
_entity_poly.entity_id
_entity_poly.type
_entity_poly.pdbx_seq_one_letter_code
_entity_poly.pdbx_strand_id
1 'polypeptide(L)' 'MGVARIEVMGDEQRQVRIMTVLQLIINAPDAMRVRAAAAYAHGYIDGLFDEGQLSVQSAQDMKWVAQMRRDKRLSDLSI' A
#
# COMPACT_ATOMS: atom_id res chain seq x y z
N MET A 1 32.04 0.38 11.42
CA MET A 1 31.22 1.01 10.37
C MET A 1 30.50 -0.08 9.58
N GLY A 2 29.31 -0.53 10.00
CA GLY A 2 28.63 -1.70 9.41
C GLY A 2 27.09 -1.62 9.43
N VAL A 3 26.52 -0.42 9.57
CA VAL A 3 25.06 -0.22 9.74
C VAL A 3 24.28 -0.11 8.43
N ALA A 4 24.93 0.29 7.33
CA ALA A 4 24.23 0.59 6.08
C ALA A 4 23.60 -0.63 5.36
N ARG A 5 24.11 -1.86 5.56
CA ARG A 5 23.54 -3.05 4.88
C ARG A 5 22.25 -3.56 5.51
N ILE A 6 22.02 -3.30 6.80
CA ILE A 6 20.86 -3.83 7.53
C ILE A 6 19.62 -2.94 7.30
N GLU A 7 19.78 -1.61 7.30
CA GLU A 7 18.69 -0.68 6.98
C GLU A 7 18.18 -0.85 5.55
N VAL A 8 19.08 -1.02 4.57
CA VAL A 8 18.69 -1.20 3.16
C VAL A 8 17.88 -2.47 2.94
N MET A 9 18.21 -3.57 3.62
CA MET A 9 17.41 -4.81 3.55
C MET A 9 16.02 -4.64 4.18
N GLY A 10 15.89 -3.81 5.22
CA GLY A 10 14.59 -3.48 5.82
C GLY A 10 13.72 -2.64 4.88
N ASP A 11 14.33 -1.68 4.18
CA ASP A 11 13.65 -0.80 3.23
C ASP A 11 13.12 -1.53 2.01
N GLU A 12 13.92 -2.41 1.39
CA GLU A 12 13.49 -3.22 0.25
C GLU A 12 12.34 -4.17 0.64
N GLN A 13 12.44 -4.84 1.78
CA GLN A 13 11.37 -5.72 2.27
C GLN A 13 10.10 -4.92 2.57
N ARG A 14 10.20 -3.73 3.14
CA ARG A 14 9.05 -2.84 3.38
C ARG A 14 8.39 -2.46 2.06
N GLN A 15 9.18 -2.07 1.05
CA GLN A 15 8.66 -1.70 -0.26
C GLN A 15 7.95 -2.88 -0.95
N VAL A 16 8.50 -4.10 -0.86
CA VAL A 16 7.85 -5.32 -1.37
C VAL A 16 6.52 -5.58 -0.66
N ARG A 17 6.44 -5.40 0.67
CA ARG A 17 5.19 -5.56 1.43
C ARG A 17 4.15 -4.53 0.99
N ILE A 18 4.53 -3.25 0.88
CA ILE A 18 3.62 -2.20 0.41
C ILE A 18 3.10 -2.52 -1.00
N MET A 19 3.96 -2.97 -1.92
CA MET A 19 3.54 -3.38 -3.26
C MET A 19 2.58 -4.57 -3.23
N THR A 20 2.84 -5.56 -2.38
CA THR A 20 1.94 -6.71 -2.19
C THR A 20 0.57 -6.28 -1.70
N VAL A 21 0.53 -5.40 -0.70
CA VAL A 21 -0.72 -4.85 -0.15
C VAL A 21 -1.51 -4.09 -1.22
N LEU A 22 -0.84 -3.25 -2.02
CA LEU A 22 -1.49 -2.54 -3.12
C LEU A 22 -1.93 -3.47 -4.26
N GLN A 23 -1.33 -4.66 -4.41
CA GLN A 23 -1.72 -5.65 -5.41
C GLN A 23 -3.04 -6.34 -5.05
N LEU A 24 -3.40 -6.42 -3.76
CA LEU A 24 -4.68 -6.97 -3.30
C LEU A 24 -5.87 -6.23 -3.94
N ILE A 25 -5.73 -4.92 -4.15
CA ILE A 25 -6.75 -4.08 -4.79
C ILE A 25 -6.97 -4.52 -6.25
N ILE A 26 -5.88 -4.71 -6.99
CA ILE A 26 -5.92 -5.07 -8.42
C ILE A 26 -6.50 -6.48 -8.61
N ASN A 27 -6.15 -7.40 -7.72
CA ASN A 27 -6.55 -8.81 -7.81
C ASN A 27 -7.94 -9.09 -7.20
N ALA A 28 -8.61 -8.10 -6.61
CA ALA A 28 -9.92 -8.30 -6.01
C ALA A 28 -10.97 -8.65 -7.09
N PRO A 29 -11.81 -9.69 -6.87
CA PRO A 29 -12.71 -10.21 -7.89
C PRO A 29 -14.04 -9.45 -7.98
N ASP A 30 -14.42 -8.69 -6.95
CA ASP A 30 -15.69 -7.97 -6.87
C ASP A 30 -15.53 -6.62 -6.15
N ALA A 31 -16.50 -5.72 -6.31
CA ALA A 31 -16.42 -4.36 -5.75
C ALA A 31 -16.32 -4.32 -4.22
N MET A 32 -16.96 -5.26 -3.51
CA MET A 32 -16.88 -5.32 -2.05
C MET A 32 -15.44 -5.64 -1.63
N ARG A 33 -14.80 -6.61 -2.28
CA ARG A 33 -13.40 -6.97 -2.04
C ARG A 33 -12.43 -5.87 -2.47
N VAL A 34 -12.71 -5.12 -3.55
CA VAL A 34 -11.90 -3.96 -3.95
C VAL A 34 -11.89 -2.91 -2.84
N ARG A 35 -13.07 -2.58 -2.30
CA ARG A 35 -13.22 -1.60 -1.21
C ARG A 35 -12.53 -2.07 0.07
N ALA A 36 -12.68 -3.35 0.42
CA ALA A 36 -12.01 -3.94 1.57
C ALA A 36 -10.49 -3.94 1.42
N ALA A 37 -9.97 -4.30 0.25
CA ALA A 37 -8.53 -4.28 -0.03
C ALA A 37 -7.96 -2.85 0.02
N ALA A 38 -8.69 -1.85 -0.49
CA ALA A 38 -8.28 -0.45 -0.42
C ALA A 38 -8.25 0.07 1.04
N ALA A 39 -9.26 -0.26 1.84
CA ALA A 39 -9.30 0.09 3.26
C ALA A 39 -8.16 -0.57 4.04
N TYR A 40 -7.88 -1.85 3.77
CA TYR A 40 -6.74 -2.56 4.34
C TYR A 40 -5.41 -1.90 3.96
N ALA A 41 -5.24 -1.50 2.69
CA ALA A 41 -4.04 -0.81 2.26
C ALA A 41 -3.85 0.53 2.96
N HIS A 42 -4.91 1.32 3.15
CA HIS A 42 -4.86 2.56 3.91
C HIS A 42 -4.45 2.33 5.37
N GLY A 43 -5.08 1.36 6.04
CA GLY A 43 -4.75 1.02 7.43
C GLY A 43 -3.31 0.52 7.59
N TYR A 44 -2.80 -0.26 6.64
CA TYR A 44 -1.41 -0.70 6.64
C TYR A 44 -0.44 0.48 6.48
N ILE A 45 -0.73 1.42 5.58
CA ILE A 45 0.07 2.64 5.40
C ILE A 45 0.05 3.52 6.65
N ASP A 46 -1.11 3.64 7.30
CA ASP A 46 -1.24 4.37 8.57
C ASP A 46 -0.41 3.73 9.67
N GLY A 47 -0.45 2.40 9.82
CA GLY A 47 0.40 1.71 10.78
C GLY A 47 1.90 1.96 10.54
N LEU A 48 2.35 1.94 9.28
CA LEU A 48 3.74 2.26 8.95
C LEU A 48 4.10 3.72 9.25
N PHE A 49 3.17 4.65 9.07
CA PHE A 49 3.37 6.04 9.42
C PHE A 49 3.44 6.24 10.94
N ASP A 50 2.53 5.63 11.70
CA ASP A 50 2.47 5.70 13.16
C ASP A 50 3.72 5.08 13.81
N GLU A 51 4.29 4.04 13.20
CA GLU A 51 5.57 3.43 13.60
C GLU A 51 6.80 4.25 13.20
N GLY A 52 6.63 5.38 12.50
CA GLY A 52 7.71 6.24 12.03
C GLY A 52 8.51 5.66 10.85
N GLN A 53 7.98 4.63 10.17
CA GLN A 53 8.63 3.98 9.03
C GLN A 53 8.35 4.67 7.69
N LEU A 54 7.40 5.62 7.67
CA LEU A 54 7.08 6.44 6.52
C LEU A 54 7.05 7.92 6.91
N SER A 55 7.49 8.77 5.99
CA SER A 55 7.21 10.21 6.07
C SER A 55 5.73 10.48 5.78
N VAL A 56 5.22 11.63 6.26
CA VAL A 56 3.85 12.08 5.94
C VAL A 56 3.60 12.09 4.43
N GLN A 57 4.55 12.63 3.66
CA GLN A 57 4.42 12.72 2.20
C GLN A 57 4.35 11.33 1.57
N SER A 58 5.24 10.42 1.97
CA SER A 58 5.25 9.05 1.43
C SER A 58 3.96 8.30 1.76
N ALA A 59 3.42 8.46 2.97
CA ALA A 59 2.14 7.87 3.35
C ALA A 59 0.98 8.43 2.50
N GLN A 60 0.94 9.74 2.27
CA GLN A 60 -0.06 10.38 1.40
C GLN A 60 0.02 9.90 -0.05
N ASP A 61 1.22 9.84 -0.62
CA ASP A 61 1.44 9.37 -2.00
C ASP A 61 0.98 7.91 -2.15
N MET A 62 1.29 7.05 -1.19
CA MET A 62 0.87 5.65 -1.21
C MET A 62 -0.65 5.50 -1.06
N LYS A 63 -1.29 6.30 -0.21
CA LYS A 63 -2.76 6.33 -0.07
C LYS A 63 -3.44 6.77 -1.35
N TRP A 64 -2.87 7.78 -2.02
CA TRP A 64 -3.32 8.25 -3.32
C TRP A 64 -3.24 7.13 -4.37
N VAL A 65 -2.10 6.41 -4.44
CA VAL A 65 -1.95 5.26 -5.34
C VAL A 65 -2.97 4.16 -5.04
N ALA A 66 -3.22 3.85 -3.76
CA ALA A 66 -4.24 2.88 -3.37
C ALA A 66 -5.63 3.29 -3.87
N GLN A 67 -5.95 4.58 -3.79
CA GLN A 67 -7.22 5.13 -4.26
C GLN A 67 -7.35 5.08 -5.79
N MET A 68 -6.30 5.48 -6.52
CA MET A 68 -6.27 5.34 -7.98
C MET A 68 -6.48 3.88 -8.44
N ARG A 69 -5.81 2.93 -7.77
CA ARG A 69 -5.96 1.49 -8.09
C ARG A 69 -7.37 0.99 -7.80
N ARG A 70 -7.98 1.44 -6.70
CA ARG A 70 -9.35 1.13 -6.33
C ARG A 70 -10.31 1.63 -7.40
N ASP A 71 -10.22 2.90 -7.76
CA ASP A 71 -11.14 3.54 -8.70
C ASP A 71 -11.01 2.90 -10.08
N LYS A 72 -9.79 2.64 -10.53
CA LYS A 72 -9.54 1.87 -11.76
C LYS A 72 -10.18 0.49 -11.69
N ARG A 73 -9.97 -0.27 -10.61
CA ARG A 73 -10.47 -1.64 -10.53
C ARG A 73 -12.00 -1.70 -10.45
N LEU A 74 -12.65 -0.76 -9.76
CA LEU A 74 -14.11 -0.63 -9.77
C LEU A 74 -14.63 -0.37 -11.18
N SER A 75 -14.01 0.57 -11.90
CA SER A 75 -14.33 0.83 -13.30
C SER A 75 -14.13 -0.41 -14.20
N ASP A 76 -13.05 -1.16 -14.01
CA ASP A 76 -12.77 -2.39 -14.77
C ASP A 76 -13.82 -3.49 -14.48
N LEU A 77 -14.46 -3.46 -13.31
CA LEU A 77 -15.56 -4.35 -12.94
C LEU A 77 -16.93 -3.83 -13.43
N SER A 78 -16.96 -2.71 -14.16
CA SER A 78 -18.18 -2.01 -14.60
C SER A 78 -19.08 -1.56 -13.44
N ILE A 79 -18.47 -1.10 -12.34
CA ILE A 79 -19.14 -0.64 -11.11
C ILE A 79 -18.74 0.80 -10.80
#